data_AF-A0A286Q4X8-F1
#
_entry.id   AF-A0A286Q4X8-F1
#
_cell.length_a   1.000
_cell.length_b   1.000
_cell.length_c   1.000
_cell.angle_alpha   90.00
_cell.angle_beta   90.00
_cell.angle_gamma   90.00
#
_symmetry.space_group_name_H-M   'P 1'
#
loop_
_entity.id
_entity.type
_entity.pdbx_description
1 polymer ?
#
loop_
_entity_poly.entity_id
_entity_poly.type
_entity_poly.pdbx_seq_one_letter_code
_entity_poly.pdbx_strand_id
1 'polypeptide(L)'
;MASRRVGLTVMRGFSTSVAAQGKLVAPPVHVFGIEGRYAHALYSAATKEKKLEVVEKDIKDIQVLLKSDKKFAEFIVNPVVKRNVKREAVVAAFKKKNYSSVTVNLFGAMADNGRLNKINSVFGTFEKLMSAHRGEVLCTVTTAKPLDQTYLKELKTTLEGFLKKGEVLQLETKVDPSLIGGMVVNIGDKYVDMSTASKIKLYTNVIKQAI
;
A
#
# COMPACT_ATOMS: atom_id res chain seq x y z
N MET A 1 64.98 30.42 -5.03
CA MET A 1 64.46 29.47 -4.04
C MET A 1 63.14 30.01 -3.47
N ALA A 2 62.01 29.66 -4.06
CA ALA A 2 60.69 30.09 -3.61
C ALA A 2 59.91 28.90 -3.05
N SER A 3 59.61 28.94 -1.76
CA SER A 3 58.76 27.99 -1.06
C SER A 3 57.72 28.78 -0.28
N ARG A 4 56.42 28.60 -0.60
CA ARG A 4 55.37 28.35 0.39
C ARG A 4 53.99 28.18 -0.25
N ARG A 5 53.48 26.95 -0.08
CA ARG A 5 52.11 26.59 0.36
C ARG A 5 50.93 27.19 -0.41
N VAL A 6 50.48 26.46 -1.43
CA VAL A 6 49.07 26.47 -1.84
C VAL A 6 48.31 25.60 -0.84
N GLY A 7 47.41 26.22 -0.07
CA GLY A 7 46.51 25.53 0.85
C GLY A 7 45.56 24.61 0.08
N LEU A 8 45.65 23.31 0.33
CA LEU A 8 44.67 22.35 -0.12
C LEU A 8 43.39 22.58 0.70
N THR A 9 42.42 23.27 0.12
CA THR A 9 41.05 23.30 0.65
C THR A 9 40.50 21.88 0.54
N VAL A 10 40.57 21.15 1.66
CA VAL A 10 39.94 19.83 1.81
C VAL A 10 38.42 20.05 1.77
N MET A 11 37.86 19.97 0.57
CA MET A 11 36.43 19.86 0.36
C MET A 11 36.00 18.56 1.05
N ARG A 12 35.31 18.69 2.19
CA ARG A 12 34.65 17.57 2.88
C ARG A 12 33.56 17.02 1.96
N GLY A 13 33.95 16.14 1.05
CA GLY A 13 33.02 15.28 0.33
C GLY A 13 32.33 14.40 1.35
N PHE A 14 31.00 14.47 1.39
CA PHE A 14 30.20 13.49 2.11
C PHE A 14 30.50 12.12 1.52
N SER A 15 31.40 11.39 2.18
CA SER A 15 31.65 9.99 1.93
C SER A 15 30.43 9.21 2.44
N THR A 16 29.46 8.99 1.56
CA THR A 16 28.61 7.81 1.68
C THR A 16 29.28 6.73 0.85
N SER A 17 30.11 5.95 1.53
CA SER A 17 30.66 4.69 1.07
C SER A 17 29.64 3.86 0.27
N VAL A 18 30.05 3.48 -0.93
CA VAL A 18 29.37 2.63 -1.94
C VAL A 18 29.16 1.17 -1.44
N ALA A 19 29.14 0.91 -0.13
CA ALA A 19 29.19 -0.43 0.45
C ALA A 19 27.87 -0.93 1.09
N ALA A 20 26.75 -0.21 0.98
CA ALA A 20 25.47 -0.66 1.57
C ALA A 20 24.20 -0.36 0.74
N GLN A 21 24.35 -0.01 -0.55
CA GLN A 21 23.20 0.15 -1.45
C GLN A 21 23.08 -1.05 -2.39
N GLY A 22 22.54 -2.17 -1.88
CA GLY A 22 21.96 -3.15 -2.80
C GLY A 22 20.81 -2.48 -3.52
N LYS A 23 20.98 -2.08 -4.80
CA LYS A 23 19.98 -1.38 -5.64
C LYS A 23 18.56 -1.73 -5.21
N LEU A 24 17.85 -0.80 -4.59
CA LEU A 24 16.46 -1.01 -4.22
C LEU A 24 15.64 -1.12 -5.51
N VAL A 25 14.82 -2.16 -5.61
CA VAL A 25 13.92 -2.32 -6.75
C VAL A 25 12.79 -1.34 -6.57
N ALA A 26 12.63 -0.42 -7.52
CA ALA A 26 11.57 0.57 -7.47
C ALA A 26 10.20 -0.14 -7.52
N PRO A 27 9.27 0.16 -6.59
CA PRO A 27 7.93 -0.38 -6.63
C PRO A 27 7.13 0.28 -7.76
N PRO A 28 6.08 -0.40 -8.26
CA PRO A 28 5.22 0.12 -9.32
C PRO A 28 4.45 1.38 -8.90
N VAL A 29 4.16 1.54 -7.61
CA VAL A 29 3.49 2.72 -7.04
C VAL A 29 4.27 3.24 -5.84
N HIS A 30 4.39 4.57 -5.74
CA HIS A 30 5.02 5.22 -4.60
C HIS A 30 4.09 5.19 -3.39
N VAL A 31 4.49 4.42 -2.38
CA VAL A 31 3.83 4.36 -1.07
C VAL A 31 4.59 5.20 -0.05
N PHE A 32 3.86 6.03 0.69
CA PHE A 32 4.44 6.98 1.64
C PHE A 32 4.24 6.56 3.10
N GLY A 33 4.92 7.25 4.01
CA GLY A 33 4.82 7.02 5.44
C GLY A 33 5.68 5.86 5.96
N ILE A 34 5.54 5.57 7.26
CA ILE A 34 6.32 4.52 7.93
C ILE A 34 5.98 3.15 7.35
N GLU A 35 4.70 2.91 7.09
CA GLU A 35 4.21 1.64 6.54
C GLU A 35 4.67 1.43 5.11
N GLY A 36 4.61 2.48 4.29
CA GLY A 36 5.12 2.47 2.92
C GLY A 36 6.61 2.13 2.84
N ARG A 37 7.43 2.62 3.77
CA ARG A 37 8.86 2.28 3.83
C ARG A 37 9.10 0.79 4.10
N TYR A 38 8.33 0.20 5.02
CA TYR A 38 8.43 -1.24 5.30
C TYR A 38 7.88 -2.08 4.14
N ALA A 39 6.75 -1.69 3.55
CA ALA A 39 6.18 -2.37 2.39
C ALA A 39 7.11 -2.31 1.17
N HIS A 40 7.74 -1.16 0.90
CA HIS A 40 8.74 -1.01 -0.15
C HIS A 40 9.96 -1.89 0.10
N ALA A 41 10.50 -1.89 1.32
CA ALA A 41 11.65 -2.72 1.66
C ALA A 41 11.33 -4.22 1.52
N LEU A 42 10.15 -4.64 1.98
CA LEU A 42 9.64 -5.99 1.81
C LEU A 42 9.54 -6.36 0.34
N TYR A 43 8.89 -5.51 -0.47
CA TYR A 43 8.75 -5.73 -1.91
C TYR A 43 10.11 -5.83 -2.59
N SER A 44 11.01 -4.89 -2.34
CA SER A 44 12.35 -4.91 -2.94
C SER A 44 13.14 -6.16 -2.56
N ALA A 45 12.98 -6.68 -1.33
CA ALA A 45 13.63 -7.92 -0.92
C ALA A 45 12.97 -9.15 -1.58
N ALA A 46 11.65 -9.20 -1.61
CA ALA A 46 10.88 -10.28 -2.22
C ALA A 46 11.10 -10.39 -3.74
N THR A 47 11.20 -9.27 -4.45
CA THR A 47 11.51 -9.24 -5.89
C THR A 47 12.93 -9.72 -6.17
N LYS A 48 13.91 -9.35 -5.33
CA LYS A 48 15.31 -9.84 -5.47
C LYS A 48 15.41 -11.34 -5.28
N GLU A 49 14.67 -11.88 -4.31
CA GLU A 49 14.63 -13.33 -4.07
C GLU A 49 13.65 -14.08 -4.98
N LYS A 50 12.88 -13.40 -5.83
CA LYS A 50 11.80 -13.96 -6.67
C LYS A 50 10.74 -14.76 -5.88
N LYS A 51 10.45 -14.35 -4.64
CA LYS A 51 9.50 -15.02 -3.73
C LYS A 51 8.24 -14.19 -3.44
N LEU A 52 7.86 -13.29 -4.36
CA LEU A 52 6.72 -12.37 -4.19
C LEU A 52 5.41 -13.09 -3.83
N GLU A 53 5.06 -14.15 -4.55
CA GLU A 53 3.82 -14.90 -4.32
C GLU A 53 3.81 -15.64 -2.98
N VAL A 54 4.96 -16.15 -2.55
CA VAL A 54 5.10 -16.84 -1.25
C VAL A 54 4.90 -15.82 -0.11
N VAL A 55 5.54 -14.66 -0.22
CA VAL A 55 5.40 -13.58 0.77
C VAL A 55 3.97 -13.07 0.84
N GLU A 56 3.27 -12.98 -0.29
CA GLU A 56 1.84 -12.60 -0.33
C GLU A 56 0.96 -13.62 0.42
N LYS A 57 1.19 -14.92 0.21
CA LYS A 57 0.48 -15.99 0.93
C LYS A 57 0.76 -15.92 2.44
N ASP A 58 2.04 -15.79 2.81
CA ASP A 58 2.45 -15.65 4.21
C ASP A 58 1.72 -14.48 4.89
N ILE A 59 1.64 -13.32 4.22
CA ILE A 59 0.97 -12.13 4.76
C ILE A 59 -0.53 -12.34 4.94
N LYS A 60 -1.20 -12.98 3.97
CA LYS A 60 -2.63 -13.31 4.07
C LYS A 60 -2.90 -14.26 5.23
N ASP A 61 -2.08 -15.30 5.39
CA ASP A 61 -2.20 -16.23 6.50
C ASP A 61 -2.01 -15.53 7.84
N ILE A 62 -1.01 -14.65 7.95
CA ILE A 62 -0.76 -13.90 9.17
C ILE A 62 -1.90 -12.91 9.46
N GLN A 63 -2.46 -12.26 8.43
CA GLN A 63 -3.62 -11.38 8.60
C GLN A 63 -4.84 -12.13 9.12
N VAL A 64 -5.05 -13.38 8.68
CA VAL A 64 -6.10 -14.27 9.22
C VAL A 64 -5.79 -14.62 10.67
N LEU A 65 -4.55 -14.99 11.00
CA LEU A 65 -4.13 -15.31 12.37
C LEU A 65 -4.31 -14.13 13.33
N LEU A 66 -4.01 -12.89 12.90
CA LEU A 66 -4.24 -11.69 13.70
C LEU A 66 -5.73 -11.46 13.99
N LYS A 67 -6.62 -11.87 13.09
CA LYS A 67 -8.07 -11.74 13.26
C LYS A 67 -8.65 -12.87 14.12
N SER A 68 -8.14 -14.10 13.99
CA SER A 68 -8.63 -15.26 14.75
C SER A 68 -8.12 -15.26 16.19
N ASP A 69 -6.84 -14.95 16.42
CA ASP A 69 -6.19 -15.07 17.73
C ASP A 69 -6.06 -13.71 18.42
N LYS A 70 -7.09 -13.34 19.20
CA LYS A 70 -7.09 -12.10 20.01
C LYS A 70 -5.88 -11.98 20.92
N LYS A 71 -5.44 -13.09 21.53
CA LYS A 71 -4.24 -13.13 22.39
C LYS A 71 -2.96 -12.71 21.65
N PHE A 72 -2.85 -13.09 20.38
CA PHE A 72 -1.71 -12.73 19.55
C PHE A 72 -1.76 -11.25 19.15
N ALA A 73 -2.95 -10.74 18.80
CA ALA A 73 -3.16 -9.33 18.53
C ALA A 73 -2.83 -8.45 19.75
N GLU A 74 -3.28 -8.85 20.94
CA GLU A 74 -2.97 -8.16 22.20
C GLU A 74 -1.47 -8.18 22.51
N PHE A 75 -0.79 -9.32 22.30
CA PHE A 75 0.66 -9.42 22.48
C PHE A 75 1.44 -8.46 21.56
N ILE A 76 1.00 -8.31 20.31
CA ILE A 76 1.59 -7.38 19.35
C ILE A 76 1.43 -5.93 19.84
N VAL A 77 0.24 -5.55 20.28
CA VAL A 77 -0.07 -4.17 20.69
C VAL A 77 0.52 -3.80 22.05
N ASN A 78 0.68 -4.76 22.97
CA ASN A 78 1.05 -4.50 24.36
C ASN A 78 2.47 -3.89 24.51
N PRO A 79 2.64 -2.63 24.93
CA PRO A 79 3.95 -1.97 25.02
C PRO A 79 4.81 -2.44 26.20
N VAL A 80 4.25 -3.19 27.17
CA VAL A 80 4.93 -3.60 28.41
C VAL A 80 5.98 -4.67 28.16
N VAL A 81 5.79 -5.52 27.13
CA VAL A 81 6.75 -6.58 26.81
C VAL A 81 7.99 -5.98 26.14
N LYS A 82 9.18 -6.31 26.66
CA LYS A 82 10.47 -5.86 26.12
C LYS A 82 10.60 -6.22 24.64
N ARG A 83 11.16 -5.30 23.83
CA ARG A 83 11.29 -5.45 22.37
C ARG A 83 12.05 -6.72 21.97
N ASN A 84 13.14 -7.04 22.66
CA ASN A 84 13.95 -8.24 22.37
C ASN A 84 13.14 -9.54 22.57
N VAL A 85 12.38 -9.62 23.67
CA VAL A 85 11.53 -10.77 23.98
C VAL A 85 10.41 -10.91 22.94
N LYS A 86 9.80 -9.78 22.53
CA LYS A 86 8.82 -9.78 21.44
C LYS A 86 9.42 -10.29 20.13
N ARG A 87 10.59 -9.79 19.75
CA ARG A 87 11.29 -10.18 18.53
C ARG A 87 11.57 -11.68 18.52
N GLU A 88 12.15 -12.21 19.59
CA GLU A 88 12.45 -13.63 19.71
C GLU A 88 11.20 -14.50 19.67
N ALA A 89 10.15 -14.12 20.40
CA ALA A 89 8.88 -14.85 20.40
C ALA A 89 8.25 -14.89 19.00
N VAL A 90 8.23 -13.75 18.30
CA VAL A 90 7.66 -13.62 16.95
C VAL A 90 8.49 -14.41 15.93
N VAL A 91 9.82 -14.29 15.96
CA VAL A 91 10.71 -15.04 15.07
C VAL A 91 10.62 -16.55 15.33
N ALA A 92 10.55 -16.97 16.59
CA ALA A 92 10.40 -18.39 16.94
C ALA A 92 9.05 -18.95 16.47
N ALA A 93 7.96 -18.19 16.65
CA ALA A 93 6.63 -18.58 16.17
C ALA A 93 6.59 -18.72 14.64
N PHE A 94 7.19 -17.78 13.92
CA PHE A 94 7.20 -17.83 12.46
C PHE A 94 8.15 -18.88 11.87
N LYS A 95 9.27 -19.17 12.55
CA LYS A 95 10.12 -20.30 12.19
C LYS A 95 9.41 -21.64 12.37
N LYS A 96 8.63 -21.82 13.44
CA LYS A 96 7.82 -23.03 13.66
C LYS A 96 6.78 -23.25 12.57
N LYS A 97 6.23 -22.18 12.00
CA LYS A 97 5.27 -22.24 10.89
C LYS A 97 5.91 -22.26 9.49
N ASN A 98 7.24 -22.29 9.39
CA ASN A 98 7.99 -22.33 8.13
C ASN A 98 7.69 -21.17 7.16
N TYR A 99 7.47 -19.95 7.67
CA TYR A 99 7.32 -18.77 6.80
C TYR A 99 8.63 -18.39 6.09
N SER A 100 8.51 -17.64 4.98
CA SER A 100 9.66 -17.19 4.19
C SER A 100 10.65 -16.36 5.02
N SER A 101 11.95 -16.50 4.71
CA SER A 101 13.03 -15.72 5.32
C SER A 101 12.79 -14.21 5.25
N VAL A 102 12.24 -13.74 4.13
CA VAL A 102 11.91 -12.33 3.92
C VAL A 102 10.82 -11.86 4.88
N THR A 103 9.77 -12.67 5.05
CA THR A 103 8.68 -12.40 5.99
C THR A 103 9.22 -12.37 7.41
N VAL A 104 9.97 -13.38 7.85
CA VAL A 104 10.55 -13.41 9.21
C VAL A 104 11.43 -12.20 9.49
N ASN A 105 12.26 -11.79 8.52
CA ASN A 105 13.14 -10.62 8.65
C ASN A 105 12.35 -9.31 8.76
N LEU A 106 11.23 -9.17 8.05
CA LEU A 106 10.36 -8.00 8.17
C LEU A 106 9.82 -7.86 9.60
N PHE A 107 9.26 -8.94 10.16
CA PHE A 107 8.70 -8.90 11.51
C PHE A 107 9.79 -8.71 12.57
N GLY A 108 10.97 -9.29 12.37
CA GLY A 108 12.14 -9.01 13.20
C GLY A 108 12.48 -7.51 13.21
N ALA A 109 12.61 -6.90 12.03
CA ALA A 109 12.90 -5.48 11.90
C ALA A 109 11.78 -4.59 12.49
N MET A 110 10.51 -4.95 12.33
CA MET A 110 9.39 -4.20 12.92
C MET A 110 9.34 -4.36 14.44
N ALA A 111 9.68 -5.53 14.98
CA ALA A 111 9.79 -5.78 16.43
C ALA A 111 10.93 -4.96 17.05
N ASP A 112 12.09 -4.92 16.41
CA ASP A 112 13.26 -4.16 16.87
C ASP A 112 12.95 -2.65 16.95
N ASN A 113 12.22 -2.15 15.94
CA ASN A 113 11.77 -0.76 15.90
C ASN A 113 10.53 -0.47 16.78
N GLY A 114 9.91 -1.49 17.39
CA GLY A 114 8.69 -1.35 18.19
C GLY A 114 7.45 -0.93 17.40
N ARG A 115 7.39 -1.25 16.10
CA ARG A 115 6.32 -0.82 15.17
C ARG A 115 5.34 -1.93 14.79
N LEU A 116 5.29 -3.01 15.57
CA LEU A 116 4.40 -4.14 15.32
C LEU A 116 2.91 -3.75 15.37
N ASN A 117 2.55 -2.67 16.07
CA ASN A 117 1.19 -2.13 16.07
C ASN A 117 0.68 -1.69 14.68
N LYS A 118 1.58 -1.32 13.77
CA LYS A 118 1.24 -0.85 12.41
C LYS A 118 1.21 -1.96 11.36
N ILE A 119 1.34 -3.22 11.79
CA ILE A 119 1.48 -4.36 10.88
C ILE A 119 0.30 -4.50 9.90
N ASN A 120 -0.93 -4.28 10.38
CA ASN A 120 -2.12 -4.33 9.54
C ASN A 120 -2.08 -3.31 8.41
N SER A 121 -1.55 -2.12 8.67
CA SER A 121 -1.44 -1.08 7.66
C SER A 121 -0.27 -1.33 6.70
N VAL A 122 0.82 -1.94 7.17
CA VAL A 122 1.88 -2.45 6.29
C VAL A 122 1.33 -3.49 5.31
N PHE A 123 0.50 -4.43 5.79
CA PHE A 123 -0.12 -5.44 4.92
C PHE A 123 -1.03 -4.81 3.87
N GLY A 124 -1.93 -3.91 4.25
CA GLY A 124 -2.79 -3.21 3.28
C GLY A 124 -1.99 -2.39 2.27
N THR A 125 -0.84 -1.83 2.68
CA THR A 125 0.05 -1.10 1.76
C THR A 125 0.80 -2.06 0.81
N PHE A 126 1.19 -3.23 1.31
CA PHE A 126 1.83 -4.27 0.49
C PHE A 126 0.85 -4.88 -0.52
N GLU A 127 -0.40 -5.13 -0.12
CA GLU A 127 -1.47 -5.59 -1.04
C GLU A 127 -1.67 -4.60 -2.19
N LYS A 128 -1.75 -3.30 -1.91
CA LYS A 128 -1.83 -2.26 -2.95
C LYS A 128 -0.64 -2.32 -3.92
N LEU A 129 0.55 -2.58 -3.39
CA LEU A 129 1.78 -2.68 -4.18
C LEU A 129 1.77 -3.94 -5.06
N MET A 130 1.25 -5.06 -4.54
CA MET A 130 1.07 -6.30 -5.30
C MET A 130 0.01 -6.18 -6.40
N SER A 131 -1.12 -5.53 -6.14
CA SER A 131 -2.13 -5.22 -7.16
C SER A 131 -1.52 -4.36 -8.26
N ALA A 132 -0.78 -3.31 -7.91
CA ALA A 132 -0.08 -2.48 -8.87
C ALA A 132 0.99 -3.25 -9.67
N HIS A 133 1.69 -4.21 -9.06
CA HIS A 133 2.66 -5.07 -9.76
C HIS A 133 1.98 -5.98 -10.80
N ARG A 134 0.75 -6.43 -10.52
CA ARG A 134 -0.07 -7.20 -11.47
C ARG A 134 -0.74 -6.32 -12.55
N GLY A 135 -0.64 -5.00 -12.43
CA GLY A 135 -1.39 -4.06 -13.27
C GLY A 135 -2.87 -3.98 -12.91
N GLU A 136 -3.27 -4.44 -11.73
CA GLU A 136 -4.65 -4.33 -11.26
C GLU A 136 -4.94 -2.89 -10.81
N VAL A 137 -5.97 -2.27 -11.39
CA VAL A 137 -6.45 -0.93 -11.01
C VAL A 137 -7.76 -1.08 -10.26
N LEU A 138 -7.76 -0.69 -8.99
CA LEU A 138 -8.96 -0.63 -8.15
C LEU A 138 -9.87 0.49 -8.64
N CYS A 139 -11.08 0.11 -9.05
CA CYS A 139 -12.14 1.01 -9.45
C CYS A 139 -13.32 0.87 -8.48
N THR A 140 -13.61 1.94 -7.74
CA THR A 140 -14.80 2.00 -6.87
C THR A 140 -15.90 2.75 -7.61
N VAL A 141 -17.01 2.05 -7.87
CA VAL A 141 -18.22 2.63 -8.48
C VAL A 141 -19.28 2.77 -7.40
N THR A 142 -19.70 4.01 -7.12
CA THR A 142 -20.76 4.32 -6.16
C THR A 142 -22.03 4.71 -6.92
N THR A 143 -23.12 3.99 -6.71
CA THR A 143 -24.41 4.23 -7.39
C THR A 143 -25.54 4.50 -6.42
N ALA A 144 -26.56 5.24 -6.87
CA ALA A 144 -27.75 5.52 -6.05
C ALA A 144 -28.62 4.27 -5.80
N LYS A 145 -28.60 3.33 -6.75
CA LYS A 145 -29.35 2.06 -6.71
C LYS A 145 -28.41 0.90 -7.04
N PRO A 146 -28.72 -0.33 -6.59
CA PRO A 146 -27.97 -1.50 -7.02
C PRO A 146 -28.02 -1.62 -8.54
N LEU A 147 -26.86 -1.90 -9.14
CA LEU A 147 -26.70 -2.07 -10.58
C LEU A 147 -27.16 -3.47 -10.99
N ASP A 148 -27.88 -3.55 -12.12
CA ASP A 148 -28.20 -4.82 -12.75
C ASP A 148 -26.98 -5.41 -13.49
N GLN A 149 -26.98 -6.71 -13.75
CA GLN A 149 -25.85 -7.43 -14.35
C GLN A 149 -25.53 -6.95 -15.77
N THR A 150 -26.55 -6.54 -16.53
CA THR A 150 -26.42 -5.91 -17.86
C THR A 150 -25.62 -4.62 -17.77
N TYR A 151 -26.04 -3.70 -16.89
CA TYR A 151 -25.33 -2.44 -16.68
C TYR A 151 -23.91 -2.65 -16.14
N LEU A 152 -23.68 -3.65 -15.28
CA LEU A 152 -22.33 -3.97 -14.80
C LEU A 152 -21.38 -4.40 -15.91
N LYS A 153 -21.87 -5.15 -16.91
CA LYS A 153 -21.04 -5.59 -18.05
C LYS A 153 -20.66 -4.40 -18.94
N GLU A 154 -21.64 -3.56 -19.28
CA GLU A 154 -21.40 -2.33 -20.06
C GLU A 154 -20.43 -1.39 -19.34
N LEU A 155 -20.59 -1.25 -18.01
CA LEU A 155 -19.73 -0.42 -17.18
C LEU A 155 -18.29 -0.97 -17.17
N LYS A 156 -18.11 -2.29 -17.07
CA LYS A 156 -16.77 -2.90 -17.18
C LYS A 156 -16.12 -2.61 -18.54
N THR A 157 -16.84 -2.83 -19.64
CA THR A 157 -16.31 -2.59 -20.99
C THR A 157 -15.95 -1.12 -21.22
N THR A 158 -16.78 -0.19 -20.75
CA THR A 158 -16.49 1.24 -20.88
C THR A 158 -15.30 1.64 -20.02
N LEU A 159 -15.19 1.15 -18.78
CA LEU A 159 -14.06 1.43 -17.90
C LEU A 159 -12.74 0.86 -18.42
N GLU A 160 -12.75 -0.34 -19.00
CA GLU A 160 -11.57 -0.93 -19.65
C GLU A 160 -11.00 -0.01 -20.74
N GLY A 161 -11.84 0.75 -21.44
CA GLY A 161 -11.40 1.77 -22.40
C GLY A 161 -10.65 2.97 -21.79
N PHE A 162 -10.86 3.24 -20.49
CA PHE A 162 -10.16 4.30 -19.74
C PHE A 162 -8.87 3.82 -19.07
N LEU A 163 -8.56 2.52 -19.12
CA LEU A 163 -7.34 1.92 -18.57
C LEU A 163 -6.20 1.97 -19.60
N LYS A 164 -4.95 1.94 -19.12
CA LYS A 164 -3.79 1.80 -20.01
C LYS A 164 -3.70 0.37 -20.53
N LYS A 165 -3.05 0.18 -21.68
CA LYS A 165 -2.82 -1.16 -22.26
C LYS A 165 -2.10 -2.06 -21.23
N GLY A 166 -2.75 -3.16 -20.85
CA GLY A 166 -2.21 -4.17 -19.93
C GLY A 166 -2.65 -4.05 -18.46
N GLU A 167 -3.49 -3.06 -18.12
CA GLU A 167 -4.09 -2.95 -16.78
C GLU A 167 -5.40 -3.76 -16.69
N VAL A 168 -5.62 -4.42 -15.55
CA VAL A 168 -6.83 -5.21 -15.27
C VAL A 168 -7.71 -4.46 -14.29
N LEU A 169 -8.99 -4.28 -14.62
CA LEU A 169 -9.94 -3.57 -13.76
C LEU A 169 -10.44 -4.48 -12.61
N GLN A 170 -10.19 -4.07 -11.37
CA GLN A 170 -10.90 -4.63 -10.21
C GLN A 170 -12.03 -3.68 -9.80
N LEU A 171 -13.27 -4.13 -10.00
CA LEU A 171 -14.46 -3.32 -9.78
C LEU A 171 -15.08 -3.62 -8.40
N GLU A 172 -15.14 -2.60 -7.54
CA GLU A 172 -15.88 -2.59 -6.29
C GLU A 172 -17.15 -1.73 -6.43
N THR A 173 -18.33 -2.33 -6.27
CA THR A 173 -19.59 -1.59 -6.26
C THR A 173 -19.98 -1.18 -4.84
N LYS A 174 -20.40 0.07 -4.67
CA LYS A 174 -20.99 0.61 -3.44
C LYS A 174 -22.32 1.27 -3.77
N VAL A 175 -23.29 1.17 -2.87
CA VAL A 175 -24.61 1.79 -3.04
C VAL A 175 -24.74 2.92 -2.02
N ASP A 176 -24.97 4.14 -2.50
CA ASP A 176 -25.24 5.32 -1.68
C ASP A 176 -26.52 6.03 -2.17
N PRO A 177 -27.66 5.85 -1.47
CA PRO A 177 -28.93 6.49 -1.81
C PRO A 177 -28.88 8.02 -1.82
N SER A 178 -27.89 8.64 -1.16
CA SER A 178 -27.73 10.10 -1.06
C SER A 178 -27.45 10.77 -2.39
N LEU A 179 -26.97 10.01 -3.39
CA LEU A 179 -26.67 10.53 -4.73
C LEU A 179 -27.93 10.90 -5.53
N ILE A 180 -29.13 10.50 -5.07
CA ILE A 180 -30.46 10.64 -5.70
C ILE A 180 -30.59 9.88 -7.03
N GLY A 181 -29.55 9.93 -7.85
CA GLY A 181 -29.40 9.29 -9.15
C GLY A 181 -28.01 9.52 -9.74
N GLY A 182 -27.66 8.72 -10.75
CA GLY A 182 -26.34 8.73 -11.37
C GLY A 182 -25.32 7.86 -10.64
N MET A 183 -24.04 8.07 -10.96
CA MET A 183 -22.93 7.29 -10.43
C MET A 183 -21.68 8.16 -10.21
N VAL A 184 -20.85 7.74 -9.27
CA VAL A 184 -19.51 8.29 -9.01
C VAL A 184 -18.51 7.17 -9.21
N VAL A 185 -17.50 7.41 -10.04
CA VAL A 185 -16.47 6.43 -10.38
C VAL A 185 -15.11 6.94 -9.94
N ASN A 186 -14.42 6.15 -9.12
CA ASN A 186 -13.07 6.40 -8.66
C ASN A 186 -12.13 5.36 -9.27
N ILE A 187 -11.26 5.77 -10.20
CA ILE A 187 -10.28 4.89 -10.87
C ILE A 187 -8.88 5.30 -10.44
N GLY A 188 -8.35 4.66 -9.39
CA GLY A 188 -7.09 5.09 -8.78
C GLY A 188 -7.13 6.58 -8.40
N ASP A 189 -6.37 7.42 -9.12
CA ASP A 189 -6.30 8.86 -8.91
C ASP A 189 -7.33 9.68 -9.71
N LYS A 190 -8.07 9.04 -10.63
CA LYS A 190 -9.09 9.73 -11.43
C LYS A 190 -10.44 9.65 -10.75
N TYR A 191 -11.05 10.82 -10.53
CA TYR A 191 -12.38 10.95 -9.94
C TYR A 191 -13.35 11.47 -11.01
N VAL A 192 -14.43 10.73 -11.26
CA VAL A 192 -15.48 11.12 -12.21
C VAL A 192 -16.82 11.08 -11.50
N ASP A 193 -17.43 12.25 -11.31
CA ASP A 193 -18.74 12.39 -10.69
C ASP A 193 -19.80 12.76 -11.73
N MET A 194 -20.74 11.85 -11.94
CA MET A 194 -21.92 12.04 -12.79
C MET A 194 -23.20 11.92 -11.97
N SER A 195 -23.13 12.18 -10.66
CA SER A 195 -24.30 12.17 -9.78
C SER A 195 -25.22 13.36 -10.02
N THR A 196 -26.51 13.10 -9.91
CA THR A 196 -27.55 14.13 -10.02
C THR A 196 -27.49 15.11 -8.85
N ALA A 197 -27.14 14.62 -7.64
CA ALA A 197 -26.94 15.45 -6.46
C ALA A 197 -25.87 16.54 -6.70
N SER A 198 -24.72 16.19 -7.29
CA SER A 198 -23.66 17.18 -7.60
C SER A 198 -24.09 18.18 -8.67
N LYS A 199 -24.83 17.74 -9.69
CA LYS A 199 -25.38 18.64 -10.74
C LYS A 199 -26.39 19.64 -10.17
N ILE A 200 -27.31 19.20 -9.30
CA ILE A 200 -28.29 20.08 -8.64
C ILE A 200 -27.59 21.12 -7.75
N LYS A 201 -26.55 20.70 -7.00
CA LYS A 201 -25.74 21.62 -6.20
C LYS A 201 -25.04 22.66 -7.07
N LEU A 202 -24.47 22.24 -8.20
CA LEU A 202 -23.83 23.15 -9.16
C LEU A 202 -24.83 24.19 -9.68
N TYR A 203 -26.00 23.76 -10.15
CA TYR A 203 -27.04 24.69 -10.62
C TYR A 203 -27.52 25.65 -9.52
N THR A 204 -27.74 25.14 -8.31
CA THR A 204 -28.13 25.98 -7.16
C THR A 204 -27.09 27.04 -6.85
N ASN A 205 -25.80 26.67 -6.89
CA ASN A 205 -24.70 27.62 -6.64
C ASN A 205 -24.61 28.69 -7.73
N VAL A 206 -24.77 28.31 -9.00
CA VAL A 206 -24.76 29.26 -10.12
C VAL A 206 -25.92 30.25 -10.01
N ILE A 207 -27.13 29.77 -9.68
CA ILE A 207 -28.30 30.63 -9.47
C ILE A 207 -28.08 31.58 -8.29
N LYS A 208 -27.50 31.11 -7.19
CA LYS A 208 -27.20 31.94 -6.01
C LYS A 208 -26.10 32.98 -6.23
N GLN A 209 -25.16 32.74 -7.15
CA GLN A 209 -24.12 33.71 -7.49
C GLN A 209 -24.60 34.79 -8.47
N ALA A 210 -25.68 34.49 -9.21
CA ALA A 210 -26.28 35.43 -10.17
C ALA A 210 -27.27 36.41 -9.51
N ILE A 211 -27.64 36.19 -8.24
CA ILE A 211 -28.48 37.06 -7.40
C ILE A 211 -27.57 37.78 -6.40
#